data_AF-A0A094P7E3-F1
#
_entry.id   AF-A0A094P7E3-F1
#
_cell.length_a   1.000
_cell.length_b   1.000
_cell.length_c   1.000
_cell.angle_alpha   90.00
_cell.angle_beta   90.00
_cell.angle_gamma   90.00
#
_symmetry.space_group_name_H-M   'P 1'
#
loop_
_entity.id
_entity.type
_entity.pdbx_description
1 polymer ?
#
loop_
_entity_poly.entity_id
_entity_poly.type
_entity_poly.pdbx_seq_one_letter_code
_entity_poly.pdbx_strand_id
1 'polypeptide(L)'
;MASAADREKALETALAQIDRQFGKGSVMRLGSDERAPVEVIPTGSIALDVALGIGGLPRGRIVEIYGPESSGKTTLTLHAIANAQRAGGIAAFIDAEHALDPEYARKLGVDIDALLVSQPDTGEQALEIADMLVRSGSIDLIVVDSVAALVPRAEIEGEMGDTHVGLQARLMSQALRKLTGGLNTTNTTMIFINQLREKIGVFFGSPETTSGGKALKFYASVRLDIRRIETLKDGADAVGNRTRVKVVKNKMAPPFKQAEFDILYGTGISREGSLIDFGVDEGIVKKSGAWYTYESEQLGQGKENSRNFLLSNPDIANEIEQKLLAKLVVAKEEATADATADPAAAGKSAKATADKSTANDAPNDLASIDAAPSDAASADAATTDAAPVAQSA
;
A
#
# COMPACT_ATOMS: atom_id res chain seq x y z
N MET A 1 32.53 24.28 -32.51
CA MET A 1 31.38 23.73 -31.77
C MET A 1 30.29 24.80 -31.77
N ALA A 2 29.01 24.44 -31.98
CA ALA A 2 27.90 25.40 -31.92
C ALA A 2 27.90 26.17 -30.59
N SER A 3 27.62 27.47 -30.63
CA SER A 3 27.59 28.32 -29.44
C SER A 3 26.46 27.88 -28.50
N ALA A 4 26.53 28.25 -27.22
CA ALA A 4 25.47 27.92 -26.26
C ALA A 4 24.09 28.45 -26.71
N ALA A 5 24.05 29.64 -27.31
CA ALA A 5 22.84 30.25 -27.86
C ALA A 5 22.27 29.47 -29.05
N ASP A 6 23.13 28.93 -29.93
CA ASP A 6 22.69 28.11 -31.07
C ASP A 6 22.10 26.77 -30.62
N ARG A 7 22.67 26.18 -29.55
CA ARG A 7 22.15 24.94 -28.95
C ARG A 7 20.79 25.16 -28.29
N GLU A 8 20.61 26.29 -27.61
CA GLU A 8 19.35 26.63 -26.95
C GLU A 8 18.24 26.90 -27.97
N LYS A 9 18.52 27.65 -29.04
CA LYS A 9 17.57 27.87 -30.14
C LYS A 9 17.20 26.57 -30.87
N ALA A 10 18.16 25.68 -31.10
CA ALA A 10 17.90 24.37 -31.69
C ALA A 10 17.04 23.49 -30.78
N LEU A 11 17.28 23.54 -29.46
CA LEU A 11 16.46 22.85 -28.46
C LEU A 11 15.03 23.39 -28.42
N GLU A 12 14.83 24.70 -28.39
CA GLU A 12 13.50 25.31 -28.41
C GLU A 12 12.72 24.95 -29.69
N THR A 13 13.39 24.95 -30.84
CA THR A 13 12.79 24.54 -32.11
C THR A 13 12.36 23.07 -32.07
N ALA A 14 13.21 22.20 -31.52
CA ALA A 14 12.88 20.78 -31.36
C ALA A 14 11.70 20.58 -30.38
N LEU A 15 11.67 21.28 -29.24
CA LEU A 15 10.58 21.24 -28.28
C LEU A 15 9.26 21.71 -28.90
N ALA A 16 9.26 22.82 -29.63
CA ALA A 16 8.08 23.33 -30.33
C ALA A 16 7.59 22.36 -31.42
N GLN A 17 8.50 21.70 -32.12
CA GLN A 17 8.15 20.68 -33.12
C GLN A 17 7.53 19.44 -32.45
N ILE A 18 8.07 19.01 -31.31
CA ILE A 18 7.53 17.89 -30.52
C ILE A 18 6.12 18.23 -30.02
N ASP A 19 5.91 19.41 -29.44
CA ASP A 19 4.58 19.84 -28.98
C ASP A 19 3.56 19.91 -30.14
N ARG A 20 3.99 20.35 -31.32
CA ARG A 20 3.12 20.41 -32.51
C ARG A 20 2.77 19.03 -33.05
N GLN A 21 3.68 18.06 -32.97
CA GLN A 21 3.47 16.70 -33.49
C GLN A 21 2.72 15.79 -32.52
N PHE A 22 2.98 15.92 -31.21
CA PHE A 22 2.51 14.97 -30.20
C PHE A 22 1.54 15.60 -29.18
N GLY A 23 1.32 16.92 -29.24
CA GLY A 23 0.45 17.67 -28.35
C GLY A 23 1.24 18.44 -27.29
N LYS A 24 0.65 19.53 -26.78
CA LYS A 24 1.27 20.35 -25.73
C LYS A 24 1.60 19.52 -24.49
N GLY A 25 2.82 19.68 -23.97
CA GLY A 25 3.26 18.99 -22.75
C GLY A 25 3.84 17.60 -23.01
N SER A 26 4.05 17.24 -24.29
CA SER A 26 4.70 15.97 -24.65
C SER A 26 6.15 15.88 -24.17
N VAL A 27 6.85 17.03 -24.09
CA VAL A 27 8.17 17.16 -23.48
C VAL A 27 8.23 18.46 -22.68
N MET A 28 8.55 18.34 -21.39
CA MET A 28 8.66 19.48 -20.48
C MET A 28 9.97 19.40 -19.68
N ARG A 29 10.47 20.56 -19.22
CA ARG A 29 11.61 20.60 -18.29
C ARG A 29 11.16 20.06 -16.93
N LEU A 30 11.97 19.21 -16.31
CA LEU A 30 11.58 18.52 -15.06
C LEU A 30 11.34 19.49 -13.88
N GLY A 31 12.05 20.62 -13.88
CA GLY A 31 12.02 21.63 -12.80
C GLY A 31 11.20 22.87 -13.09
N SER A 32 10.34 22.88 -14.12
CA SER A 32 9.34 23.95 -14.25
C SER A 32 8.25 23.76 -13.19
N ASP A 33 7.98 24.80 -12.39
CA ASP A 33 7.02 24.83 -11.25
C ASP A 33 5.56 24.55 -11.60
N GLU A 34 5.24 24.19 -12.85
CA GLU A 34 3.88 23.93 -13.34
C GLU A 34 3.35 22.52 -13.00
N ARG A 35 4.04 21.75 -12.13
CA ARG A 35 3.52 20.45 -11.70
C ARG A 35 2.43 20.66 -10.66
N ALA A 36 1.18 20.57 -11.10
CA ALA A 36 0.04 20.52 -10.21
C ALA A 36 0.24 19.43 -9.13
N PRO A 37 -0.22 19.67 -7.89
CA PRO A 37 -0.21 18.65 -6.83
C PRO A 37 -0.87 17.36 -7.34
N VAL A 38 -0.35 16.22 -6.91
CA VAL A 38 -0.96 14.93 -7.25
C VAL A 38 -2.36 14.89 -6.64
N GLU A 39 -3.37 14.81 -7.48
CA GLU A 39 -4.74 14.63 -7.02
C GLU A 39 -4.92 13.21 -6.44
N VAL A 40 -5.74 13.09 -5.40
CA VAL A 40 -5.91 11.85 -4.64
C VAL A 40 -7.37 11.53 -4.35
N ILE A 41 -7.64 10.26 -4.09
CA ILE A 41 -8.89 9.74 -3.54
C ILE A 41 -8.62 9.32 -2.09
N PRO A 42 -9.29 9.90 -1.08
CA PRO A 42 -9.11 9.50 0.32
C PRO A 42 -9.42 8.02 0.53
N THR A 43 -8.64 7.33 1.35
CA THR A 43 -8.82 5.89 1.61
C THR A 43 -9.96 5.59 2.58
N GLY A 44 -10.40 6.58 3.36
CA GLY A 44 -11.34 6.41 4.47
C GLY A 44 -10.64 6.13 5.81
N SER A 45 -9.32 5.97 5.81
CA SER A 45 -8.49 5.93 7.02
C SER A 45 -7.48 7.07 6.98
N ILE A 46 -7.60 8.01 7.92
CA ILE A 46 -6.63 9.11 8.06
C ILE A 46 -5.21 8.57 8.25
N ALA A 47 -5.05 7.53 9.07
CA ALA A 47 -3.74 6.92 9.31
C ALA A 47 -3.11 6.39 8.00
N LEU A 48 -3.92 5.81 7.11
CA LEU A 48 -3.44 5.32 5.82
C LEU A 48 -3.14 6.45 4.84
N ASP A 49 -3.99 7.48 4.77
CA ASP A 49 -3.79 8.66 3.94
C ASP A 49 -2.46 9.36 4.29
N VAL A 50 -2.13 9.40 5.57
CA VAL A 50 -0.86 9.91 6.09
C VAL A 50 0.32 9.00 5.78
N ALA A 51 0.15 7.69 5.96
CA ALA A 51 1.19 6.71 5.59
C ALA A 51 1.49 6.73 4.07
N LEU A 52 0.52 7.08 3.23
CA LEU A 52 0.70 7.27 1.79
C LEU A 52 1.52 8.53 1.46
N GLY A 53 1.58 9.52 2.37
CA GLY A 53 2.39 10.75 2.24
C GLY A 53 1.86 11.80 1.26
N ILE A 54 0.91 11.41 0.41
CA ILE A 54 0.18 12.27 -0.53
C ILE A 54 -1.27 12.50 -0.10
N GLY A 55 -1.72 11.94 1.02
CA GLY A 55 -3.07 12.15 1.55
C GLY A 55 -4.15 11.23 0.96
N GLY A 56 -3.77 10.20 0.19
CA GLY A 56 -4.73 9.24 -0.36
C GLY A 56 -4.18 8.44 -1.54
N LEU A 57 -5.08 7.75 -2.25
CA LEU A 57 -4.76 6.97 -3.44
C LEU A 57 -4.56 7.90 -4.64
N PRO A 58 -3.47 7.78 -5.40
CA PRO A 58 -3.16 8.72 -6.50
C PRO A 58 -4.10 8.52 -7.70
N ARG A 59 -4.67 9.63 -8.19
CA ARG A 59 -5.44 9.66 -9.45
C ARG A 59 -4.58 9.36 -10.67
N GLY A 60 -5.20 8.75 -11.67
CA GLY A 60 -4.56 8.37 -12.93
C GLY A 60 -3.54 7.24 -12.84
N ARG A 61 -3.52 6.49 -11.73
CA ARG A 61 -2.51 5.47 -11.45
C ARG A 61 -3.10 4.12 -11.08
N ILE A 62 -2.26 3.09 -11.20
CA ILE A 62 -2.56 1.74 -10.75
C ILE A 62 -2.16 1.59 -9.29
N VAL A 63 -3.06 1.04 -8.48
CA VAL A 63 -2.85 0.66 -7.08
C VAL A 63 -3.10 -0.84 -6.95
N GLU A 64 -2.27 -1.53 -6.17
CA GLU A 64 -2.51 -2.93 -5.82
C GLU A 64 -2.74 -3.05 -4.31
N ILE A 65 -3.83 -3.69 -3.91
CA ILE A 65 -4.15 -4.01 -2.52
C ILE A 65 -4.18 -5.52 -2.39
N TYR A 66 -3.27 -6.07 -1.59
CA TYR A 66 -3.15 -7.51 -1.43
C TYR A 66 -2.99 -7.92 0.03
N GLY A 67 -3.32 -9.16 0.34
CA GLY A 67 -3.24 -9.68 1.69
C GLY A 67 -4.04 -10.97 1.87
N PRO A 68 -4.02 -11.56 3.08
CA PRO A 68 -4.76 -12.77 3.40
C PRO A 68 -6.27 -12.61 3.17
N GLU A 69 -6.99 -13.72 3.17
CA GLU A 69 -8.45 -13.71 3.23
C GLU A 69 -8.95 -12.97 4.47
N SER A 70 -10.11 -12.32 4.34
CA SER A 70 -10.74 -11.59 5.45
C SER A 70 -9.87 -10.52 6.11
N SER A 71 -8.85 -10.00 5.40
CA SER A 71 -7.99 -8.93 5.91
C SER A 71 -8.55 -7.51 5.73
N GLY A 72 -9.69 -7.36 5.03
CA GLY A 72 -10.33 -6.07 4.78
C GLY A 72 -10.02 -5.43 3.43
N LYS A 73 -9.48 -6.19 2.45
CA LYS A 73 -9.19 -5.70 1.09
C LYS A 73 -10.42 -5.03 0.44
N THR A 74 -11.51 -5.77 0.32
CA THR A 74 -12.76 -5.30 -0.30
C THR A 74 -13.38 -4.15 0.51
N THR A 75 -13.36 -4.23 1.84
CA THR A 75 -13.81 -3.12 2.71
C THR A 75 -13.04 -1.82 2.42
N LEU A 76 -11.70 -1.88 2.36
CA LEU A 76 -10.88 -0.70 2.04
C LEU A 76 -11.21 -0.13 0.65
N THR A 77 -11.44 -0.98 -0.34
CA THR A 77 -11.83 -0.51 -1.69
C THR A 77 -13.23 0.09 -1.73
N LEU A 78 -14.18 -0.44 -0.96
CA LEU A 78 -15.53 0.11 -0.88
C LEU A 78 -15.53 1.49 -0.22
N HIS A 79 -14.66 1.73 0.79
CA HIS A 79 -14.45 3.09 1.31
C HIS A 79 -13.84 4.04 0.27
N ALA A 80 -12.88 3.58 -0.53
CA ALA A 80 -12.33 4.38 -1.62
C ALA A 80 -13.40 4.74 -2.66
N ILE A 81 -14.30 3.80 -2.98
CA ILE A 81 -15.47 4.03 -3.85
C ILE A 81 -16.42 5.06 -3.24
N ALA A 82 -16.83 4.87 -1.98
CA ALA A 82 -17.73 5.80 -1.29
C ALA A 82 -17.15 7.22 -1.25
N ASN A 83 -15.84 7.35 -1.03
CA ASN A 83 -15.14 8.64 -1.04
C ASN A 83 -15.07 9.27 -2.44
N ALA A 84 -14.81 8.47 -3.48
CA ALA A 84 -14.84 8.95 -4.86
C ALA A 84 -16.24 9.45 -5.26
N GLN A 85 -17.29 8.70 -4.92
CA GLN A 85 -18.68 9.09 -5.17
C GLN A 85 -19.09 10.34 -4.39
N ARG A 86 -18.69 10.47 -3.12
CA ARG A 86 -18.95 11.67 -2.31
C ARG A 86 -18.30 12.92 -2.90
N ALA A 87 -17.17 12.77 -3.59
CA ALA A 87 -16.52 13.85 -4.33
C ALA A 87 -17.19 14.15 -5.69
N GLY A 88 -18.32 13.51 -6.00
CA GLY A 88 -19.05 13.65 -7.26
C GLY A 88 -18.49 12.82 -8.42
N GLY A 89 -17.53 11.92 -8.15
CA GLY A 89 -16.93 11.06 -9.15
C GLY A 89 -17.73 9.79 -9.43
N ILE A 90 -17.44 9.14 -10.56
CA ILE A 90 -18.07 7.89 -10.98
C ILE A 90 -17.12 6.73 -10.70
N ALA A 91 -17.65 5.69 -10.05
CA ALA A 91 -16.90 4.47 -9.75
C ALA A 91 -17.44 3.26 -10.51
N ALA A 92 -16.55 2.32 -10.83
CA ALA A 92 -16.90 1.03 -11.38
C ALA A 92 -16.24 -0.11 -10.60
N PHE A 93 -16.94 -1.24 -10.48
CA PHE A 93 -16.49 -2.44 -9.80
C PHE A 93 -16.58 -3.64 -10.75
N ILE A 94 -15.43 -4.24 -11.04
CA ILE A 94 -15.30 -5.47 -11.82
C ILE A 94 -15.22 -6.63 -10.82
N ASP A 95 -16.35 -7.26 -10.56
CA ASP A 95 -16.52 -8.36 -9.61
C ASP A 95 -16.29 -9.70 -10.31
N ALA A 96 -15.02 -10.08 -10.44
CA ALA A 96 -14.62 -11.38 -10.96
C ALA A 96 -14.75 -12.51 -9.91
N GLU A 97 -14.82 -12.18 -8.61
CA GLU A 97 -15.07 -13.16 -7.54
C GLU A 97 -16.56 -13.48 -7.34
N HIS A 98 -17.48 -12.72 -7.96
CA HIS A 98 -18.93 -12.83 -7.79
C HIS A 98 -19.37 -12.77 -6.32
N ALA A 99 -18.68 -11.95 -5.52
CA ALA A 99 -18.78 -11.95 -4.06
C ALA A 99 -19.16 -10.58 -3.47
N LEU A 100 -19.46 -9.58 -4.31
CA LEU A 100 -19.85 -8.26 -3.84
C LEU A 100 -21.26 -8.30 -3.20
N ASP A 101 -21.35 -7.89 -1.93
CA ASP A 101 -22.61 -7.71 -1.21
C ASP A 101 -23.10 -6.24 -1.31
N PRO A 102 -24.21 -5.96 -2.02
CA PRO A 102 -24.76 -4.61 -2.15
C PRO A 102 -25.24 -4.01 -0.83
N GLU A 103 -25.75 -4.82 0.10
CA GLU A 103 -26.22 -4.31 1.40
C GLU A 103 -25.04 -3.86 2.25
N TYR A 104 -23.97 -4.65 2.28
CA TYR A 104 -22.75 -4.26 2.98
C TYR A 104 -22.12 -3.02 2.36
N ALA A 105 -21.99 -2.96 1.03
CA ALA A 105 -21.48 -1.77 0.33
C ALA A 105 -22.29 -0.51 0.65
N ARG A 106 -23.64 -0.60 0.69
CA ARG A 106 -24.50 0.52 1.07
C ARG A 106 -24.23 1.00 2.49
N LYS A 107 -24.03 0.07 3.45
CA LYS A 107 -23.68 0.42 4.83
C LYS A 107 -22.34 1.15 4.94
N LEU A 108 -21.40 0.86 4.03
CA LEU A 108 -20.12 1.57 3.94
C LEU A 108 -20.22 2.95 3.25
N GLY A 109 -21.42 3.37 2.85
CA GLY A 109 -21.68 4.66 2.23
C GLY A 109 -21.46 4.69 0.72
N VAL A 110 -21.41 3.52 0.07
CA VAL A 110 -21.42 3.43 -1.40
C VAL A 110 -22.82 3.74 -1.91
N ASP A 111 -22.91 4.64 -2.89
CA ASP A 111 -24.12 4.83 -3.67
C ASP A 111 -24.24 3.68 -4.68
N ILE A 112 -25.06 2.69 -4.32
CA ILE A 112 -25.28 1.47 -5.11
C ILE A 112 -25.99 1.78 -6.44
N ASP A 113 -26.84 2.80 -6.48
CA ASP A 113 -27.64 3.11 -7.66
C ASP A 113 -26.78 3.78 -8.75
N ALA A 114 -25.70 4.44 -8.35
CA ALA A 114 -24.71 5.05 -9.23
C ALA A 114 -23.47 4.17 -9.50
N LEU A 115 -23.25 3.09 -8.74
CA LEU A 115 -22.09 2.23 -8.91
C LEU A 115 -22.24 1.34 -10.15
N LEU A 116 -21.30 1.45 -11.10
CA LEU A 116 -21.25 0.55 -12.25
C LEU A 116 -20.66 -0.79 -11.82
N VAL A 117 -21.40 -1.88 -11.95
CA VAL A 117 -20.91 -3.23 -11.63
C VAL A 117 -20.85 -4.08 -12.89
N SER A 118 -19.76 -4.82 -13.04
CA SER A 118 -19.60 -5.83 -14.10
C SER A 118 -19.17 -7.15 -13.48
N GLN A 119 -19.83 -8.22 -13.86
CA GLN A 119 -19.50 -9.61 -13.49
C GLN A 119 -19.08 -10.35 -14.76
N PRO A 120 -17.79 -10.28 -15.14
CA PRO A 120 -17.30 -10.86 -16.38
C PRO A 120 -17.12 -12.37 -16.28
N ASP A 121 -17.30 -13.06 -17.40
CA ASP A 121 -17.09 -14.51 -17.54
C ASP A 121 -15.59 -14.86 -17.69
N THR A 122 -14.78 -13.95 -18.25
CA THR A 122 -13.34 -14.20 -18.50
C THR A 122 -12.45 -13.03 -18.09
N GLY A 123 -11.17 -13.33 -17.83
CA GLY A 123 -10.15 -12.33 -17.53
C GLY A 123 -9.92 -11.34 -18.67
N GLU A 124 -9.99 -11.79 -19.93
CA GLU A 124 -9.92 -10.90 -21.10
C GLU A 124 -11.09 -9.91 -21.11
N GLN A 125 -12.32 -10.41 -20.94
CA GLN A 125 -13.53 -9.60 -20.93
C GLN A 125 -13.49 -8.56 -19.81
N ALA A 126 -13.08 -8.96 -18.60
CA ALA A 126 -12.92 -8.07 -17.45
C ALA A 126 -12.00 -6.87 -17.77
N LEU A 127 -10.83 -7.16 -18.36
CA LEU A 127 -9.82 -6.15 -18.68
C LEU A 127 -10.22 -5.29 -19.88
N GLU A 128 -10.95 -5.83 -20.85
CA GLU A 128 -11.52 -5.08 -21.98
C GLU A 128 -12.61 -4.11 -21.53
N ILE A 129 -13.50 -4.54 -20.64
CA ILE A 129 -14.53 -3.67 -20.04
C ILE A 129 -13.84 -2.53 -19.29
N ALA A 130 -12.86 -2.83 -18.44
CA ALA A 130 -12.09 -1.80 -17.73
C ALA A 130 -11.43 -0.81 -18.71
N ASP A 131 -10.84 -1.30 -19.79
CA ASP A 131 -10.18 -0.49 -20.81
C ASP A 131 -11.15 0.40 -21.61
N MET A 132 -12.38 -0.08 -21.87
CA MET A 132 -13.46 0.74 -22.44
C MET A 132 -13.93 1.83 -21.47
N LEU A 133 -14.10 1.49 -20.19
CA LEU A 133 -14.48 2.42 -19.14
C LEU A 133 -13.44 3.53 -18.97
N VAL A 134 -12.14 3.20 -18.93
CA VAL A 134 -11.06 4.18 -18.89
C VAL A 134 -11.12 5.10 -20.09
N ARG A 135 -11.25 4.58 -21.31
CA ARG A 135 -11.31 5.40 -22.53
C ARG A 135 -12.52 6.32 -22.63
N SER A 136 -13.60 6.04 -21.89
CA SER A 136 -14.75 6.95 -21.84
C SER A 136 -14.42 8.31 -21.22
N GLY A 137 -13.33 8.40 -20.44
CA GLY A 137 -12.92 9.61 -19.73
C GLY A 137 -13.86 10.05 -18.60
N SER A 138 -14.88 9.24 -18.29
CA SER A 138 -15.95 9.61 -17.34
C SER A 138 -15.84 8.87 -16.00
N ILE A 139 -14.87 7.98 -15.84
CA ILE A 139 -14.72 7.15 -14.63
C ILE A 139 -13.53 7.62 -13.80
N ASP A 140 -13.76 7.87 -12.52
CA ASP A 140 -12.75 8.32 -11.57
C ASP A 140 -12.00 7.17 -10.90
N LEU A 141 -12.71 6.06 -10.66
CA LEU A 141 -12.18 4.92 -9.93
C LEU A 141 -12.72 3.60 -10.50
N ILE A 142 -11.81 2.67 -10.80
CA ILE A 142 -12.15 1.29 -11.18
C ILE A 142 -11.52 0.34 -10.17
N VAL A 143 -12.31 -0.56 -9.60
CA VAL A 143 -11.83 -1.65 -8.74
C VAL A 143 -11.98 -2.97 -9.49
N VAL A 144 -10.95 -3.82 -9.44
CA VAL A 144 -10.98 -5.19 -9.96
C VAL A 144 -10.81 -6.16 -8.80
N ASP A 145 -11.86 -6.90 -8.47
CA ASP A 145 -11.91 -7.90 -7.39
C ASP A 145 -12.16 -9.29 -7.97
N SER A 146 -11.14 -10.15 -8.16
CA SER A 146 -9.72 -9.94 -7.88
C SER A 146 -8.84 -10.44 -9.04
N VAL A 147 -7.56 -10.07 -9.03
CA VAL A 147 -6.58 -10.54 -10.02
C VAL A 147 -6.51 -12.07 -10.08
N ALA A 148 -6.70 -12.75 -8.95
CA ALA A 148 -6.67 -14.20 -8.91
C ALA A 148 -7.83 -14.83 -9.72
N ALA A 149 -8.98 -14.15 -9.79
CA ALA A 149 -10.17 -14.57 -10.52
C ALA A 149 -10.19 -14.14 -12.00
N LEU A 150 -9.17 -13.41 -12.48
CA LEU A 150 -9.01 -13.09 -13.90
C LEU A 150 -8.50 -14.32 -14.66
N VAL A 151 -9.36 -15.31 -14.83
CA VAL A 151 -9.04 -16.58 -15.50
C VAL A 151 -9.14 -16.40 -17.02
N PRO A 152 -8.09 -16.70 -17.81
CA PRO A 152 -8.13 -16.60 -19.25
C PRO A 152 -9.17 -17.54 -19.87
N ARG A 153 -9.81 -17.11 -20.98
CA ARG A 153 -10.84 -17.93 -21.67
C ARG A 153 -10.39 -19.36 -21.98
N ALA A 154 -9.16 -19.54 -22.47
CA ALA A 154 -8.64 -20.85 -22.81
C ALA A 154 -8.53 -21.80 -21.59
N GLU A 155 -8.35 -21.25 -20.39
CA GLU A 155 -8.32 -22.04 -19.16
C GLU A 155 -9.74 -22.39 -18.68
N ILE A 156 -10.74 -21.54 -18.95
CA ILE A 156 -12.16 -21.79 -18.65
C ILE A 156 -12.76 -22.83 -19.60
N GLU A 157 -12.42 -22.75 -20.90
CA GLU A 157 -12.90 -23.68 -21.92
C GLU A 157 -12.14 -25.02 -21.93
N GLY A 158 -10.98 -25.09 -21.26
CA GLY A 158 -10.17 -26.29 -21.14
C GLY A 158 -10.71 -27.30 -20.11
N GLU A 159 -10.12 -28.49 -20.09
CA GLU A 159 -10.48 -29.52 -19.12
C GLU A 159 -9.70 -29.39 -17.80
N MET A 160 -10.29 -29.88 -16.70
CA MET A 160 -9.60 -29.90 -15.41
C MET A 160 -8.34 -30.77 -15.49
N GLY A 161 -7.18 -30.15 -15.27
CA GLY A 161 -5.87 -30.80 -15.39
C GLY A 161 -5.06 -30.35 -16.61
N ASP A 162 -5.67 -29.60 -17.53
CA ASP A 162 -4.96 -29.00 -18.66
C ASP A 162 -3.90 -28.00 -18.18
N THR A 163 -2.74 -28.08 -18.81
CA THR A 163 -1.58 -27.28 -18.41
C THR A 163 -1.54 -25.95 -19.18
N HIS A 164 -1.94 -24.87 -18.52
CA HIS A 164 -1.93 -23.51 -19.06
C HIS A 164 -0.79 -22.67 -18.45
N VAL A 165 0.46 -22.89 -18.90
CA VAL A 165 1.61 -22.24 -18.26
C VAL A 165 1.64 -20.73 -18.54
N GLY A 166 1.43 -19.95 -17.48
CA GLY A 166 1.69 -18.50 -17.47
C GLY A 166 0.73 -17.66 -18.30
N LEU A 167 -0.42 -18.20 -18.69
CA LEU A 167 -1.40 -17.52 -19.53
C LEU A 167 -1.94 -16.24 -18.86
N GLN A 168 -2.34 -16.34 -17.60
CA GLN A 168 -2.80 -15.18 -16.80
C GLN A 168 -1.71 -14.09 -16.69
N ALA A 169 -0.43 -14.46 -16.49
CA ALA A 169 0.66 -13.50 -16.38
C ALA A 169 0.90 -12.73 -17.69
N ARG A 170 0.72 -13.39 -18.84
CA ARG A 170 0.82 -12.77 -20.17
C ARG A 170 -0.34 -11.82 -20.42
N LEU A 171 -1.56 -12.25 -20.10
CA LEU A 171 -2.78 -11.43 -20.17
C LEU A 171 -2.61 -10.13 -19.37
N MET A 172 -2.23 -10.25 -18.10
CA MET A 172 -1.98 -9.09 -17.22
C MET A 172 -0.89 -8.16 -17.78
N SER A 173 0.20 -8.72 -18.30
CA SER A 173 1.30 -7.92 -18.87
C SER A 173 0.85 -7.10 -20.09
N GLN A 174 0.00 -7.68 -20.93
CA GLN A 174 -0.56 -7.00 -22.11
C GLN A 174 -1.57 -5.93 -21.70
N ALA A 175 -2.51 -6.25 -20.82
CA ALA A 175 -3.55 -5.34 -20.37
C ALA A 175 -2.97 -4.12 -19.66
N LEU A 176 -2.06 -4.31 -18.70
CA LEU A 176 -1.45 -3.20 -17.96
C LEU A 176 -0.66 -2.25 -18.87
N ARG A 177 -0.01 -2.78 -19.91
CA ARG A 177 0.69 -1.96 -20.92
C ARG A 177 -0.27 -1.05 -21.67
N LYS A 178 -1.48 -1.54 -21.99
CA LYS A 178 -2.51 -0.79 -22.71
C LYS A 178 -3.20 0.24 -21.80
N LEU A 179 -3.55 -0.17 -20.57
CA LEU A 179 -4.31 0.63 -19.62
C LEU A 179 -3.54 1.84 -19.06
N THR A 180 -2.23 1.68 -18.81
CA THR A 180 -1.43 2.69 -18.08
C THR A 180 -1.50 4.08 -18.72
N GLY A 181 -1.44 4.18 -20.05
CA GLY A 181 -1.53 5.46 -20.76
C GLY A 181 -2.92 6.10 -20.66
N GLY A 182 -3.98 5.29 -20.79
CA GLY A 182 -5.36 5.74 -20.65
C GLY A 182 -5.63 6.29 -19.26
N LEU A 183 -5.28 5.52 -18.22
CA LEU A 183 -5.47 5.90 -16.81
C LEU A 183 -4.87 7.27 -16.50
N ASN A 184 -3.63 7.51 -16.91
CA ASN A 184 -2.96 8.78 -16.67
C ASN A 184 -3.59 9.94 -17.44
N THR A 185 -4.15 9.70 -18.62
CA THR A 185 -4.77 10.75 -19.45
C THR A 185 -6.15 11.14 -18.93
N THR A 186 -6.89 10.18 -18.38
CA THR A 186 -8.25 10.37 -17.89
C THR A 186 -8.33 10.60 -16.38
N ASN A 187 -7.19 10.64 -15.68
CA ASN A 187 -7.10 10.71 -14.22
C ASN A 187 -7.87 9.60 -13.48
N THR A 188 -8.15 8.47 -14.14
CA THR A 188 -8.83 7.32 -13.55
C THR A 188 -7.87 6.53 -12.67
N THR A 189 -8.22 6.33 -11.40
CA THR A 189 -7.50 5.40 -10.50
C THR A 189 -7.96 3.98 -10.79
N MET A 190 -7.04 3.03 -10.88
CA MET A 190 -7.38 1.61 -11.02
C MET A 190 -6.80 0.81 -9.86
N ILE A 191 -7.67 0.22 -9.04
CA ILE A 191 -7.30 -0.63 -7.92
C ILE A 191 -7.46 -2.09 -8.32
N PHE A 192 -6.38 -2.86 -8.18
CA PHE A 192 -6.42 -4.31 -8.26
C PHE A 192 -6.40 -4.91 -6.86
N ILE A 193 -7.41 -5.69 -6.53
CA ILE A 193 -7.39 -6.55 -5.35
C ILE A 193 -6.66 -7.84 -5.72
N ASN A 194 -5.78 -8.31 -4.84
CA ASN A 194 -5.03 -9.52 -5.08
C ASN A 194 -4.93 -10.39 -3.82
N GLN A 195 -4.76 -11.68 -4.04
CA GLN A 195 -4.63 -12.67 -2.98
C GLN A 195 -3.16 -13.06 -2.80
N LEU A 196 -2.81 -13.50 -1.59
CA LEU A 196 -1.53 -14.13 -1.32
C LEU A 196 -1.56 -15.60 -1.78
N ARG A 197 -0.42 -16.05 -2.28
CA ARG A 197 -0.10 -17.43 -2.64
C ARG A 197 1.30 -17.74 -2.10
N GLU A 198 1.62 -19.00 -1.91
CA GLU A 198 2.98 -19.41 -1.52
C GLU A 198 3.75 -19.94 -2.72
N LYS A 199 5.00 -19.51 -2.86
CA LYS A 199 5.90 -20.05 -3.87
C LYS A 199 6.59 -21.31 -3.32
N ILE A 200 6.31 -22.44 -3.96
CA ILE A 200 6.94 -23.72 -3.63
C ILE A 200 8.46 -23.63 -3.88
N GLY A 201 9.26 -24.17 -2.96
CA GLY A 201 10.72 -24.29 -3.09
C GLY A 201 11.53 -23.06 -2.66
N VAL A 202 10.93 -22.11 -1.91
CA VAL A 202 11.67 -21.00 -1.29
C VAL A 202 12.10 -21.39 0.12
N PHE A 203 13.41 -21.63 0.31
CA PHE A 203 14.01 -21.98 1.60
C PHE A 203 14.57 -20.78 2.37
N PHE A 204 14.70 -19.62 1.72
CA PHE A 204 15.23 -18.39 2.32
C PHE A 204 14.40 -17.17 1.90
N GLY A 205 14.03 -16.33 2.87
CA GLY A 205 13.13 -15.18 2.67
C GLY A 205 11.64 -15.55 2.79
N SER A 206 10.75 -14.61 2.48
CA SER A 206 9.30 -14.85 2.51
C SER A 206 8.86 -15.68 1.29
N PRO A 207 8.10 -16.77 1.48
CA PRO A 207 7.53 -17.55 0.38
C PRO A 207 6.31 -16.87 -0.27
N GLU A 208 5.79 -15.79 0.32
CA GLU A 208 4.57 -15.14 -0.13
C GLU A 208 4.75 -14.44 -1.49
N THR A 209 3.80 -14.69 -2.39
CA THR A 209 3.68 -14.05 -3.69
C THR A 209 2.21 -13.70 -3.99
N THR A 210 1.99 -12.98 -5.07
CA THR A 210 0.69 -12.53 -5.57
C THR A 210 0.40 -13.16 -6.93
N SER A 211 -0.88 -13.32 -7.26
CA SER A 211 -1.34 -13.87 -8.54
C SER A 211 -1.15 -12.88 -9.70
N GLY A 212 -1.28 -13.34 -10.95
CA GLY A 212 -1.16 -12.47 -12.14
C GLY A 212 0.28 -12.15 -12.60
N GLY A 213 1.28 -12.88 -12.09
CA GLY A 213 2.68 -12.72 -12.48
C GLY A 213 3.34 -11.47 -11.86
N LYS A 214 4.40 -10.96 -12.50
CA LYS A 214 5.21 -9.84 -11.96
C LYS A 214 4.79 -8.46 -12.48
N ALA A 215 4.04 -8.38 -13.57
CA ALA A 215 3.77 -7.12 -14.27
C ALA A 215 3.10 -6.09 -13.34
N LEU A 216 2.05 -6.49 -12.62
CA LEU A 216 1.32 -5.60 -11.70
C LEU A 216 2.26 -4.96 -10.66
N LYS A 217 3.23 -5.73 -10.13
CA LYS A 217 4.23 -5.21 -9.18
C LYS A 217 5.05 -4.05 -9.75
N PHE A 218 5.29 -4.01 -11.05
CA PHE A 218 6.06 -2.94 -11.71
C PHE A 218 5.19 -1.75 -12.08
N TYR A 219 4.01 -2.00 -12.64
CA TYR A 219 3.07 -0.97 -13.09
C TYR A 219 2.40 -0.23 -11.93
N ALA A 220 2.07 -0.92 -10.83
CA ALA A 220 1.49 -0.30 -9.65
C ALA A 220 2.37 0.85 -9.14
N SER A 221 1.77 2.02 -8.94
CA SER A 221 2.42 3.18 -8.32
C SER A 221 2.43 3.04 -6.80
N VAL A 222 1.37 2.46 -6.24
CA VAL A 222 1.24 2.14 -4.82
C VAL A 222 0.90 0.66 -4.67
N ARG A 223 1.53 -0.01 -3.71
CA ARG A 223 1.18 -1.37 -3.30
C ARG A 223 0.97 -1.42 -1.79
N LEU A 224 -0.15 -1.98 -1.37
CA LEU A 224 -0.60 -2.06 0.01
C LEU A 224 -0.70 -3.54 0.44
N ASP A 225 0.03 -3.91 1.49
CA ASP A 225 -0.10 -5.21 2.17
C ASP A 225 -1.00 -5.02 3.39
N ILE A 226 -2.23 -5.53 3.31
CA ILE A 226 -3.26 -5.39 4.35
C ILE A 226 -3.46 -6.70 5.10
N ARG A 227 -3.35 -6.64 6.43
CA ARG A 227 -3.45 -7.80 7.34
C ARG A 227 -4.31 -7.48 8.55
N ARG A 228 -5.14 -8.45 8.94
CA ARG A 228 -5.74 -8.47 10.29
C ARG A 228 -4.64 -8.80 11.30
N ILE A 229 -4.50 -7.97 12.34
CA ILE A 229 -3.53 -8.18 13.42
C ILE A 229 -4.18 -8.60 14.73
N GLU A 230 -5.42 -8.19 14.99
CA GLU A 230 -6.16 -8.55 16.20
C GLU A 230 -7.67 -8.54 15.94
N THR A 231 -8.43 -9.36 16.65
CA THR A 231 -9.91 -9.33 16.65
C THR A 231 -10.39 -8.44 17.79
N LEU A 232 -11.18 -7.42 17.46
CA LEU A 232 -11.81 -6.54 18.43
C LEU A 232 -13.03 -7.22 19.05
N LYS A 233 -13.15 -7.14 20.38
CA LYS A 233 -14.24 -7.75 21.14
C LYS A 233 -14.93 -6.71 22.01
N ASP A 234 -16.24 -6.83 22.11
CA ASP A 234 -17.04 -6.17 23.14
C ASP A 234 -17.67 -7.27 24.02
N GLY A 235 -17.18 -7.37 25.26
CA GLY A 235 -17.48 -8.53 26.11
C GLY A 235 -17.06 -9.86 25.47
N ALA A 236 -18.04 -10.69 25.12
CA ALA A 236 -17.82 -11.99 24.48
C ALA A 236 -17.89 -11.94 22.94
N ASP A 237 -18.48 -10.88 22.38
CA ASP A 237 -18.82 -10.80 20.95
C ASP A 237 -17.68 -10.20 20.14
N ALA A 238 -17.39 -10.79 18.98
CA ALA A 238 -16.40 -10.25 18.04
C ALA A 238 -17.06 -9.14 17.20
N VAL A 239 -16.65 -7.89 17.43
CA VAL A 239 -17.27 -6.69 16.84
C VAL A 239 -16.49 -6.13 15.65
N GLY A 240 -15.25 -6.57 15.45
CA GLY A 240 -14.43 -6.11 14.32
C GLY A 240 -13.00 -6.64 14.35
N ASN A 241 -12.14 -6.03 13.55
CA ASN A 241 -10.75 -6.38 13.38
C ASN A 241 -9.85 -5.14 13.45
N ARG A 242 -8.78 -5.21 14.24
CA ARG A 242 -7.64 -4.32 14.12
C ARG A 242 -6.86 -4.73 12.87
N THR A 243 -6.66 -3.77 11.98
CA THR A 243 -6.08 -4.00 10.66
C THR A 243 -4.83 -3.16 10.51
N ARG A 244 -3.76 -3.77 9.98
CA ARG A 244 -2.51 -3.10 9.63
C ARG A 244 -2.35 -3.09 8.12
N VAL A 245 -2.05 -1.92 7.57
CA VAL A 245 -1.71 -1.75 6.15
C VAL A 245 -0.27 -1.24 6.04
N LYS A 246 0.58 -1.99 5.33
CA LYS A 246 1.95 -1.58 5.02
C LYS A 246 2.05 -1.11 3.58
N VAL A 247 2.60 0.09 3.38
CA VAL A 247 2.87 0.65 2.05
C VAL A 247 4.16 0.04 1.50
N VAL A 248 4.08 -1.15 0.90
CA VAL A 248 5.27 -1.89 0.44
C VAL A 248 5.91 -1.30 -0.81
N LYS A 249 5.17 -0.48 -1.56
CA LYS A 249 5.68 0.30 -2.69
C LYS A 249 4.93 1.62 -2.77
N ASN A 250 5.67 2.70 -3.00
CA ASN A 250 5.12 4.01 -3.24
C ASN A 250 6.04 4.77 -4.21
N LYS A 251 5.51 5.17 -5.36
CA LYS A 251 6.21 6.00 -6.35
C LYS A 251 5.94 7.50 -6.17
N MET A 252 5.04 7.86 -5.24
CA MET A 252 4.54 9.23 -5.06
C MET A 252 5.11 9.90 -3.80
N ALA A 253 5.50 9.09 -2.81
CA ALA A 253 6.13 9.51 -1.56
C ALA A 253 7.02 8.38 -1.01
N PRO A 254 7.79 8.60 0.08
CA PRO A 254 8.59 7.55 0.69
C PRO A 254 7.78 6.29 1.06
N PRO A 255 8.22 5.07 0.66
CA PRO A 255 7.53 3.82 0.97
C PRO A 255 7.82 3.33 2.40
N PHE A 256 7.26 2.16 2.74
CA PHE A 256 7.48 1.38 3.97
C PHE A 256 6.88 1.92 5.26
N LYS A 257 6.15 3.04 5.18
CA LYS A 257 5.25 3.45 6.24
C LYS A 257 4.13 2.42 6.42
N GLN A 258 3.58 2.39 7.63
CA GLN A 258 2.49 1.51 8.01
C GLN A 258 1.40 2.33 8.71
N ALA A 259 0.16 1.90 8.55
CA ALA A 259 -1.00 2.46 9.20
C ALA A 259 -1.76 1.35 9.91
N GLU A 260 -2.34 1.67 11.05
CA GLU A 260 -3.24 0.78 11.77
C GLU A 260 -4.58 1.48 12.01
N PHE A 261 -5.66 0.73 11.82
CA PHE A 261 -7.02 1.21 12.04
C PHE A 261 -7.96 0.04 12.30
N ASP A 262 -9.14 0.36 12.82
CA ASP A 262 -10.15 -0.63 13.14
C ASP A 262 -11.15 -0.75 11.99
N ILE A 263 -11.48 -2.00 11.62
CA ILE A 263 -12.59 -2.32 10.72
C ILE A 263 -13.67 -2.97 11.56
N LEU A 264 -14.80 -2.29 11.73
CA LEU A 264 -15.96 -2.79 12.47
C LEU A 264 -16.93 -3.51 11.54
N TYR A 265 -17.50 -4.61 11.98
CA TYR A 265 -18.47 -5.36 11.18
C TYR A 265 -19.75 -4.54 11.00
N GLY A 266 -20.24 -4.46 9.76
CA GLY A 266 -21.42 -3.67 9.40
C GLY A 266 -21.21 -2.15 9.28
N THR A 267 -20.08 -1.60 9.74
CA THR A 267 -19.77 -0.16 9.67
C THR A 267 -18.56 0.15 8.79
N GLY A 268 -17.57 -0.75 8.74
CA GLY A 268 -16.34 -0.55 7.98
C GLY A 268 -15.22 0.10 8.80
N ILE A 269 -14.36 0.87 8.12
CA ILE A 269 -13.24 1.58 8.72
C ILE A 269 -13.77 2.62 9.72
N SER A 270 -13.34 2.50 10.96
CA SER A 270 -13.69 3.43 12.04
C SER A 270 -12.86 4.70 11.93
N ARG A 271 -13.48 5.78 11.41
CA ARG A 271 -12.85 7.10 11.34
C ARG A 271 -12.54 7.61 12.74
N GLU A 272 -13.51 7.59 13.63
CA GLU A 272 -13.41 8.10 15.00
C GLU A 272 -12.37 7.29 15.81
N GLY A 273 -12.33 5.97 15.62
CA GLY A 273 -11.30 5.13 16.21
C GLY A 273 -9.90 5.49 15.75
N SER A 274 -9.75 5.81 14.45
CA SER A 274 -8.48 6.26 13.88
C SER A 274 -8.06 7.64 14.41
N LEU A 275 -9.00 8.57 14.57
CA LEU A 275 -8.74 9.90 15.15
C LEU A 275 -8.28 9.81 16.60
N ILE A 276 -8.83 8.89 17.39
CA ILE A 276 -8.42 8.67 18.78
C ILE A 276 -6.99 8.13 18.84
N ASP A 277 -6.70 7.03 18.14
CA ASP A 277 -5.39 6.40 18.21
C ASP A 277 -4.30 7.33 17.68
N PHE A 278 -4.53 7.88 16.48
CA PHE A 278 -3.58 8.78 15.85
C PHE A 278 -3.46 10.11 16.59
N GLY A 279 -4.57 10.58 17.18
CA GLY A 279 -4.58 11.72 18.10
C GLY A 279 -3.70 11.50 19.33
N VAL A 280 -3.68 10.28 19.88
CA VAL A 280 -2.81 9.92 21.00
C VAL A 280 -1.35 9.85 20.57
N ASP A 281 -1.06 9.21 19.44
CA ASP A 281 0.29 9.09 18.91
C ASP A 281 0.91 10.47 18.62
N GLU A 282 0.10 11.40 18.10
CA GLU A 282 0.51 12.78 17.82
C GLU A 282 0.40 13.72 19.02
N GLY A 283 -0.03 13.24 20.19
CA GLY A 283 -0.14 14.03 21.43
C GLY A 283 -1.25 15.09 21.43
N ILE A 284 -2.20 15.02 20.49
CA ILE A 284 -3.38 15.89 20.41
C ILE A 284 -4.45 15.41 21.40
N VAL A 285 -4.65 14.10 21.49
CA VAL A 285 -5.51 13.45 22.48
C VAL A 285 -4.62 12.92 23.61
N LYS A 286 -4.94 13.26 24.85
CA LYS A 286 -4.22 12.79 26.03
C LYS A 286 -4.86 11.51 26.55
N LYS A 287 -4.03 10.50 26.82
CA LYS A 287 -4.44 9.25 27.47
C LYS A 287 -3.88 9.18 28.90
N SER A 288 -4.76 9.07 29.89
CA SER A 288 -4.40 8.91 31.30
C SER A 288 -5.03 7.63 31.85
N GLY A 289 -4.25 6.55 31.88
CA GLY A 289 -4.76 5.21 32.17
C GLY A 289 -5.75 4.76 31.11
N ALA A 290 -7.01 4.55 31.52
CA ALA A 290 -8.11 4.19 30.62
C ALA A 290 -8.85 5.42 30.05
N TRP A 291 -8.58 6.63 30.52
CA TRP A 291 -9.32 7.84 30.12
C TRP A 291 -8.67 8.54 28.93
N TYR A 292 -9.50 8.98 27.99
CA TYR A 292 -9.11 9.82 26.86
C TYR A 292 -9.67 11.23 27.05
N THR A 293 -8.83 12.23 26.85
CA THR A 293 -9.15 13.65 27.03
C THR A 293 -8.63 14.43 25.84
N TYR A 294 -9.47 15.27 25.26
CA TYR A 294 -9.07 16.24 24.25
C TYR A 294 -9.15 17.64 24.86
N GLU A 295 -8.01 18.33 24.95
CA GLU A 295 -7.88 19.61 25.65
C GLU A 295 -8.44 19.56 27.09
N SER A 296 -9.64 20.11 27.30
CA SER A 296 -10.36 20.10 28.58
C SER A 296 -11.58 19.17 28.59
N GLU A 297 -11.96 18.63 27.43
CA GLU A 297 -13.09 17.73 27.27
C GLU A 297 -12.71 16.27 27.48
N GLN A 298 -13.50 15.57 28.29
CA GLN A 298 -13.31 14.15 28.54
C GLN A 298 -14.08 13.34 27.49
N LEU A 299 -13.34 12.72 26.56
CA LEU A 299 -13.94 11.92 25.49
C LEU A 299 -14.60 10.64 26.04
N GLY A 300 -13.97 10.02 27.05
CA GLY A 300 -14.56 8.87 27.74
C GLY A 300 -13.53 7.93 28.37
N GLN A 301 -14.05 6.94 29.11
CA GLN A 301 -13.26 5.85 29.66
C GLN A 301 -13.25 4.67 28.68
N GLY A 302 -12.07 4.33 28.17
CA GLY A 302 -11.89 3.31 27.14
C GLY A 302 -12.16 3.83 25.73
N LYS A 303 -11.65 3.09 24.74
CA LYS A 303 -11.72 3.48 23.34
C LYS A 303 -13.14 3.49 22.79
N GLU A 304 -13.96 2.52 23.20
CA GLU A 304 -15.35 2.40 22.74
C GLU A 304 -16.20 3.61 23.14
N ASN A 305 -16.17 3.98 24.41
CA ASN A 305 -16.91 5.16 24.90
C ASN A 305 -16.42 6.45 24.23
N SER A 306 -15.10 6.58 24.05
CA SER A 306 -14.51 7.74 23.37
C SER A 306 -14.94 7.84 21.90
N ARG A 307 -15.07 6.69 21.21
CA ARG A 307 -15.59 6.61 19.84
C ARG A 307 -17.05 7.06 19.78
N ASN A 308 -17.89 6.54 20.67
CA ASN A 308 -19.31 6.90 20.74
C ASN A 308 -19.50 8.39 21.04
N PHE A 309 -18.62 8.97 21.86
CA PHE A 309 -18.59 10.40 22.11
C PHE A 309 -18.29 11.20 20.82
N LEU A 310 -17.26 10.83 20.06
CA LEU A 310 -16.91 11.51 18.80
C LEU A 310 -18.00 11.34 17.73
N LEU A 311 -18.65 10.18 17.66
CA LEU A 311 -19.81 9.96 16.79
C LEU A 311 -20.98 10.89 17.13
N SER A 312 -21.19 11.15 18.42
CA SER A 312 -22.25 12.05 18.91
C SER A 312 -21.87 13.53 18.81
N ASN A 313 -20.59 13.85 18.63
CA ASN A 313 -20.06 15.20 18.57
C ASN A 313 -19.15 15.39 17.33
N PRO A 314 -19.73 15.46 16.11
CA PRO A 314 -18.96 15.54 14.87
C PRO A 314 -18.05 16.78 14.79
N ASP A 315 -18.45 17.89 15.42
CA ASP A 315 -17.66 19.14 15.41
C ASP A 315 -16.29 18.94 16.07
N ILE A 316 -16.24 18.25 17.21
CA ILE A 316 -15.00 17.91 17.91
C ILE A 316 -14.17 16.92 17.07
N ALA A 317 -14.82 15.92 16.47
CA ALA A 317 -14.13 14.96 15.61
C ALA A 317 -13.46 15.66 14.41
N ASN A 318 -14.16 16.61 13.78
CA ASN A 318 -13.65 17.39 12.67
C ASN A 318 -12.52 18.33 13.11
N GLU A 319 -12.61 18.94 14.29
CA GLU A 319 -11.55 19.77 14.84
C GLU A 319 -10.27 18.96 15.10
N ILE A 320 -10.39 17.77 15.69
CA ILE A 320 -9.27 16.85 15.89
C ILE A 320 -8.64 16.47 14.55
N GLU A 321 -9.45 16.11 13.56
CA GLU A 321 -8.99 15.79 12.21
C GLU A 321 -8.23 16.95 11.57
N GLN A 322 -8.76 18.17 11.65
CA GLN A 322 -8.09 19.36 11.11
C GLN A 322 -6.75 19.63 11.79
N LYS A 323 -6.67 19.53 13.13
CA LYS A 323 -5.41 19.70 13.87
C LYS A 323 -4.38 18.61 13.50
N LEU A 324 -4.83 17.37 13.30
CA LEU A 324 -3.98 16.28 12.82
C LEU A 324 -3.41 16.58 11.42
N LEU A 325 -4.27 16.96 10.48
CA LEU A 325 -3.85 17.30 9.12
C LEU A 325 -2.90 18.51 9.10
N ALA A 326 -3.20 19.56 9.87
CA ALA A 326 -2.35 20.75 9.95
C ALA A 326 -0.95 20.42 10.46
N LYS A 327 -0.84 19.62 11.52
CA LYS A 327 0.45 19.19 12.07
C LYS A 327 1.29 18.40 11.06
N LEU A 328 0.62 17.61 10.21
CA LEU A 328 1.27 16.83 9.16
C LEU A 328 1.72 17.66 7.96
N VAL A 329 0.97 18.71 7.60
CA VAL A 329 1.40 19.65 6.57
C VAL A 329 2.67 20.38 7.02
N VAL A 330 2.69 20.87 8.27
CA VAL A 330 3.88 21.54 8.84
C VAL A 330 5.09 20.60 8.88
N ALA A 331 4.91 19.36 9.34
CA ALA A 331 5.99 18.37 9.36
C ALA A 331 6.51 18.02 7.94
N LYS A 332 5.64 18.10 6.92
CA LYS A 332 6.04 17.89 5.52
C LYS A 332 6.83 19.08 4.98
N GLU A 333 6.43 20.31 5.30
CA GLU A 333 7.13 21.53 4.91
C GLU A 333 8.54 21.59 5.54
N GLU A 334 8.66 21.28 6.82
CA GLU A 334 9.95 21.20 7.54
C GLU A 334 10.87 20.12 6.95
N ALA A 335 10.34 18.92 6.66
CA ALA A 335 11.12 17.85 6.03
C ALA A 335 11.54 18.19 4.59
N THR A 336 10.75 18.95 3.84
CA THR A 336 11.14 19.44 2.52
C THR A 336 12.18 20.55 2.60
N ALA A 337 12.11 21.42 3.61
CA ALA A 337 13.10 22.48 3.83
C ALA A 337 14.48 21.89 4.15
N ASP A 338 14.55 20.88 5.02
CA ASP A 338 15.79 20.17 5.36
C ASP A 338 16.36 19.36 4.18
N ALA A 339 15.50 18.80 3.31
CA ALA A 339 15.95 18.10 2.11
C ALA A 339 16.46 19.05 1.00
N THR A 340 16.07 20.33 1.04
CA THR A 340 16.57 21.39 0.14
C THR A 340 17.77 22.17 0.70
N ALA A 341 18.19 21.86 1.94
CA ALA A 341 19.42 22.41 2.51
C ALA A 341 20.63 21.81 1.78
N ASP A 342 21.29 22.65 1.00
CA ASP A 342 22.43 22.36 0.13
C ASP A 342 23.56 21.60 0.89
N PRO A 343 24.08 20.45 0.38
CA PRO A 343 25.25 19.78 0.95
C PRO A 343 26.54 20.61 0.88
N ALA A 344 26.51 21.77 0.22
CA ALA A 344 27.68 22.62 -0.02
C ALA A 344 28.20 23.41 1.20
N ALA A 345 27.51 23.41 2.35
CA ALA A 345 27.97 24.12 3.55
C ALA A 345 28.80 23.27 4.55
N ALA A 346 28.88 21.95 4.39
CA ALA A 346 29.67 21.07 5.27
C ALA A 346 31.15 20.91 4.84
N GLY A 347 31.60 21.66 3.82
CA GLY A 347 32.90 21.50 3.18
C GLY A 347 33.93 22.59 3.47
N LYS A 348 33.92 23.27 4.63
CA LYS A 348 34.98 24.23 5.01
C LYS A 348 35.23 24.28 6.52
N SER A 349 35.71 23.19 7.11
CA SER A 349 36.48 23.24 8.37
C SER A 349 37.24 21.93 8.60
N ALA A 350 38.27 21.66 7.78
CA ALA A 350 39.28 20.65 8.10
C ALA A 350 40.49 20.74 7.15
N LYS A 351 41.38 21.73 7.37
CA LYS A 351 42.83 21.57 7.15
C LYS A 351 43.60 22.82 7.60
N ALA A 352 44.21 22.73 8.77
CA ALA A 352 45.54 23.29 9.05
C ALA A 352 45.99 22.83 10.45
N THR A 353 46.66 21.68 10.52
CA THR A 353 47.86 21.45 11.35
C THR A 353 48.33 20.02 11.09
N ALA A 354 49.38 19.90 10.29
CA ALA A 354 50.27 18.75 10.32
C ALA A 354 51.63 19.31 10.73
N ASP A 355 52.24 18.79 11.79
CA ASP A 355 53.64 18.38 11.70
C ASP A 355 54.06 17.40 12.82
N LYS A 356 54.90 16.45 12.38
CA LYS A 356 55.83 15.55 13.09
C LYS A 356 55.31 14.37 13.92
N SER A 357 55.50 13.17 13.38
CA SER A 357 56.41 12.19 14.01
C SER A 357 56.98 11.19 12.99
N THR A 358 58.29 10.99 13.07
CA THR A 358 59.10 10.00 12.35
C THR A 358 59.33 8.78 13.24
N ALA A 359 59.24 7.59 12.63
CA ALA A 359 59.87 6.29 12.89
C ALA A 359 60.61 6.02 14.22
N ASN A 360 60.30 4.87 14.87
CA ASN A 360 61.23 3.72 14.94
C ASN A 360 60.64 2.46 15.63
N ASP A 361 60.88 1.31 15.00
CA ASP A 361 61.28 -0.03 15.46
C ASP A 361 60.62 -0.77 16.66
N ALA A 362 60.36 -2.06 16.38
CA ALA A 362 59.99 -3.21 17.25
C ALA A 362 61.19 -3.69 18.13
N PRO A 363 61.21 -4.83 18.88
CA PRO A 363 60.31 -6.01 18.86
C PRO A 363 60.06 -6.78 20.21
N ASN A 364 59.31 -7.89 20.09
CA ASN A 364 59.30 -9.15 20.86
C ASN A 364 58.90 -9.21 22.35
N ASP A 365 57.94 -10.10 22.67
CA ASP A 365 58.24 -11.29 23.48
C ASP A 365 57.17 -12.40 23.34
N LEU A 366 57.67 -13.63 23.22
CA LEU A 366 56.97 -14.92 23.14
C LEU A 366 57.09 -15.64 24.49
N ALA A 367 56.02 -16.27 24.98
CA ALA A 367 56.13 -17.49 25.80
C ALA A 367 54.82 -18.31 25.78
N SER A 368 54.96 -19.51 25.22
CA SER A 368 54.10 -20.70 25.20
C SER A 368 53.90 -21.34 26.58
N ILE A 369 52.76 -22.03 26.83
CA ILE A 369 52.73 -23.37 27.47
C ILE A 369 51.48 -24.16 27.01
N ASP A 370 51.70 -25.44 26.69
CA ASP A 370 50.84 -26.52 26.21
C ASP A 370 49.72 -27.01 27.15
N ALA A 371 48.71 -27.70 26.56
CA ALA A 371 48.40 -29.14 26.79
C ALA A 371 46.88 -29.47 26.77
N ALA A 372 46.48 -30.38 25.87
CA ALA A 372 45.23 -31.15 25.85
C ALA A 372 45.47 -32.55 26.49
N PRO A 373 44.59 -33.58 26.38
CA PRO A 373 43.13 -33.72 26.51
C PRO A 373 42.74 -34.89 27.49
N SER A 374 41.45 -35.19 27.67
CA SER A 374 40.94 -36.55 28.02
C SER A 374 39.47 -36.65 27.57
N ASP A 375 39.15 -37.42 26.53
CA ASP A 375 38.77 -38.86 26.50
C ASP A 375 37.54 -39.19 27.36
N ALA A 376 36.37 -39.44 26.74
CA ALA A 376 35.92 -40.72 26.14
C ALA A 376 35.38 -41.68 27.22
N ALA A 377 34.10 -42.05 27.21
CA ALA A 377 33.56 -43.30 26.63
C ALA A 377 32.36 -43.69 27.55
N SER A 378 31.31 -44.45 27.23
CA SER A 378 30.85 -45.17 26.04
C SER A 378 29.53 -45.91 26.37
N ALA A 379 28.74 -46.19 25.33
CA ALA A 379 28.00 -47.44 25.01
C ALA A 379 26.85 -47.92 25.94
N ASP A 380 25.62 -48.10 25.44
CA ASP A 380 25.00 -49.30 24.75
C ASP A 380 24.01 -49.99 25.73
N ALA A 381 22.92 -50.69 25.40
CA ALA A 381 22.37 -51.36 24.21
C ALA A 381 20.81 -51.48 24.39
N ALA A 382 19.98 -51.33 23.34
CA ALA A 382 19.28 -52.38 22.57
C ALA A 382 18.52 -53.48 23.35
N THR A 383 17.19 -53.60 23.12
CA THR A 383 16.41 -54.83 22.78
C THR A 383 14.88 -54.54 22.76
N THR A 384 14.23 -54.64 21.58
CA THR A 384 13.21 -55.64 21.17
C THR A 384 11.91 -55.70 22.00
N ASP A 385 10.74 -55.47 21.38
CA ASP A 385 9.79 -56.57 21.11
C ASP A 385 8.67 -56.19 20.13
N ALA A 386 8.15 -57.20 19.44
CA ALA A 386 7.17 -57.17 18.37
C ALA A 386 5.71 -57.35 18.85
N ALA A 387 4.78 -57.16 17.92
CA ALA A 387 3.32 -57.15 18.06
C ALA A 387 2.68 -58.45 18.60
N PRO A 388 1.34 -58.44 18.84
CA PRO A 388 0.52 -59.07 17.82
C PRO A 388 -0.80 -58.35 17.45
N VAL A 389 -1.22 -58.69 16.24
CA VAL A 389 -2.49 -58.42 15.57
C VAL A 389 -3.61 -59.25 16.20
N ALA A 390 -4.79 -58.65 16.37
CA ALA A 390 -6.06 -59.38 16.61
C ALA A 390 -7.06 -59.03 15.50
N GLN A 391 -7.58 -60.08 14.86
CA GLN A 391 -8.58 -60.08 13.79
C GLN A 391 -9.98 -59.70 14.30
N SER A 392 -10.73 -58.98 13.47
CA SER A 392 -12.19 -59.10 13.37
C SER A 392 -12.57 -59.26 11.90
N ALA A 393 -13.24 -60.38 11.62
CA ALA A 393 -13.88 -60.93 10.41
C ALA A 393 -13.62 -60.24 9.05
#